data_AF-A0AAN5I980-F1
#
_entry.id   AF-A0AAN5I980-F1
#
_cell.length_a   1.000
_cell.length_b   1.000
_cell.length_c   1.000
_cell.angle_alpha   90.00
_cell.angle_beta   90.00
_cell.angle_gamma   90.00
#
_symmetry.space_group_name_H-M   'P 1'
#
loop_
_entity.id
_entity.type
_entity.pdbx_description
1 polymer ?
#
loop_
_entity_poly.entity_id
_entity_poly.type
_entity_poly.pdbx_seq_one_letter_code
_entity_poly.pdbx_strand_id
1 'polypeptide(L)'
;KCPKSTRSHTSSSTSTDCWRTRRRATQRRSPACSSPSAGNSPWRRKPIRHVQERVTPEEFTKDYVVLLAELLRNSPLKEGADRIVRHLAKHKIPMAICTGSNTKEFALKSSNHSSLLSLIPLIVLTGDDLHVKRGKPAPDGYIETIKRFDSPPSSSRHVLVLVLEDAPNGVMSGLAAGCQVVQVPTDSNPCFRMGAEIDAKITVTSII
;
A
#
# COMPACT_ATOMS: atom_id res chain seq x y z
N LYS A 1 58.64 -34.66 21.53
CA LYS A 1 58.23 -35.39 22.75
C LYS A 1 57.08 -34.63 23.41
N CYS A 2 55.94 -35.29 23.60
CA CYS A 2 54.82 -34.87 24.44
C CYS A 2 55.25 -34.72 25.92
N PRO A 3 54.43 -34.08 26.76
CA PRO A 3 53.45 -34.86 27.52
C PRO A 3 52.00 -34.34 27.40
N LYS A 4 51.07 -35.31 27.48
CA LYS A 4 49.62 -35.15 27.68
C LYS A 4 49.27 -35.51 29.14
N SER A 5 48.30 -34.83 29.74
CA SER A 5 47.20 -35.38 30.56
C SER A 5 46.27 -34.22 30.99
N THR A 6 45.06 -34.07 30.45
CA THR A 6 43.74 -34.63 30.86
C THR A 6 43.33 -34.41 32.32
N ARG A 7 42.32 -33.55 32.55
CA ARG A 7 41.09 -33.94 33.27
C ARG A 7 39.92 -33.00 32.93
N SER A 8 38.79 -33.65 32.65
CA SER A 8 37.46 -33.14 32.36
C SER A 8 36.72 -32.69 33.62
N HIS A 9 35.88 -31.64 33.53
CA HIS A 9 34.59 -31.59 34.22
C HIS A 9 33.57 -30.73 33.45
N THR A 10 32.36 -31.26 33.41
CA THR A 10 31.12 -30.81 32.78
C THR A 10 30.36 -29.79 33.62
N SER A 11 29.72 -28.81 32.99
CA SER A 11 28.38 -28.24 33.34
C SER A 11 28.11 -27.08 32.37
N SER A 12 27.20 -27.19 31.41
CA SER A 12 25.77 -26.86 31.54
C SER A 12 25.50 -25.55 32.29
N SER A 13 25.37 -24.43 31.58
CA SER A 13 24.26 -23.50 31.82
C SER A 13 24.13 -22.49 30.68
N THR A 14 22.89 -22.30 30.31
CA THR A 14 22.32 -21.40 29.31
C THR A 14 22.57 -19.94 29.67
N SER A 15 23.24 -19.18 28.79
CA SER A 15 23.24 -17.71 28.84
C SER A 15 22.20 -17.16 27.87
N THR A 16 20.93 -17.28 28.24
CA THR A 16 19.84 -16.47 27.70
C THR A 16 19.31 -15.63 28.84
N ASP A 17 19.86 -14.43 29.05
CA ASP A 17 19.25 -13.45 29.94
C ASP A 17 19.72 -12.03 29.59
N CYS A 18 19.04 -11.44 28.61
CA CYS A 18 18.79 -10.00 28.56
C CYS A 18 17.55 -9.78 27.70
N TRP A 19 16.71 -8.82 28.08
CA TRP A 19 15.33 -8.57 27.61
C TRP A 19 14.21 -9.25 28.41
N ARG A 20 14.18 -8.99 29.72
CA ARG A 20 12.94 -9.05 30.51
C ARG A 20 12.80 -7.79 31.37
N THR A 21 12.33 -6.70 30.78
CA THR A 21 11.80 -5.56 31.54
C THR A 21 10.28 -5.58 31.55
N ARG A 22 9.76 -5.44 32.77
CA ARG A 22 8.40 -5.76 33.22
C ARG A 22 7.35 -4.84 32.62
N ARG A 23 6.23 -5.43 32.22
CA ARG A 23 4.91 -4.76 32.21
C ARG A 23 4.57 -4.35 33.65
N ARG A 24 4.51 -3.06 33.95
CA ARG A 24 3.67 -2.53 35.04
C ARG A 24 2.41 -1.97 34.41
N ALA A 25 1.31 -2.69 34.57
CA ALA A 25 -0.02 -2.15 34.37
C ALA A 25 -0.30 -1.17 35.51
N THR A 26 -0.20 0.12 35.24
CA THR A 26 -0.83 1.15 36.07
C THR A 26 -2.22 1.41 35.51
N GLN A 27 -3.22 0.86 36.20
CA GLN A 27 -4.63 1.19 36.05
C GLN A 27 -4.82 2.65 36.51
N ARG A 28 -4.61 3.61 35.61
CA ARG A 28 -5.11 4.98 35.81
C ARG A 28 -6.48 5.05 35.16
N ARG A 29 -7.51 5.23 35.98
CA ARG A 29 -8.87 5.56 35.55
C ARG A 29 -8.81 6.90 34.80
N SER A 30 -9.18 6.90 33.53
CA SER A 30 -9.43 8.13 32.77
C SER A 30 -10.69 8.83 33.30
N PRO A 31 -10.76 10.17 33.33
CA PRO A 31 -12.01 10.87 33.60
C PRO A 31 -13.00 10.60 32.48
N ALA A 32 -14.28 10.45 32.83
CA ALA A 32 -15.36 10.32 31.86
C ALA A 32 -15.38 11.56 30.94
N CYS A 33 -15.04 11.38 29.67
CA CYS A 33 -15.30 12.39 28.64
C CYS A 33 -16.81 12.40 28.36
N SER A 34 -17.47 13.47 28.81
CA SER A 34 -18.79 13.87 28.36
C SER A 34 -18.81 13.97 26.83
N SER A 35 -19.78 13.31 26.21
CA SER A 35 -20.02 13.35 24.77
C SER A 35 -20.32 14.78 24.32
N PRO A 36 -19.62 15.34 23.31
CA PRO A 36 -20.06 16.58 22.70
C PRO A 36 -21.36 16.33 21.94
N SER A 37 -22.38 17.13 22.26
CA SER A 37 -23.63 17.26 21.52
C SER A 37 -23.39 17.31 20.01
N ALA A 38 -24.22 16.57 19.26
CA ALA A 38 -24.24 16.56 17.81
C ALA A 38 -24.46 17.97 17.24
N GLY A 39 -23.37 18.67 16.94
CA GLY A 39 -23.36 20.03 16.41
C GLY A 39 -22.44 20.12 15.19
N ASN A 40 -23.08 20.17 14.01
CA ASN A 40 -22.57 20.70 12.74
C ASN A 40 -21.11 20.38 12.36
N SER A 41 -20.89 19.20 11.76
CA SER A 41 -19.68 18.97 10.97
C SER A 41 -19.80 19.63 9.58
N PRO A 42 -18.70 20.13 8.98
CA PRO A 42 -18.71 20.79 7.66
C PRO A 42 -19.08 19.87 6.49
N TRP A 43 -19.27 18.58 6.76
CA TRP A 43 -19.51 17.51 5.79
C TRP A 43 -20.99 17.31 5.47
N ARG A 44 -21.88 18.26 5.83
CA ARG A 44 -23.22 18.28 5.24
C ARG A 44 -23.07 18.37 3.72
N ARG A 45 -23.36 17.23 3.09
CA ARG A 45 -23.51 17.01 1.65
C ARG A 45 -23.88 18.32 0.97
N LYS A 46 -22.95 18.93 0.23
CA LYS A 46 -23.33 19.95 -0.73
C LYS A 46 -24.37 19.28 -1.64
N PRO A 47 -25.59 19.84 -1.79
CA PRO A 47 -26.58 19.25 -2.67
C PRO A 47 -25.96 19.25 -4.06
N ILE A 48 -25.66 18.06 -4.58
CA ILE A 48 -25.33 17.87 -5.98
C ILE A 48 -26.55 18.38 -6.73
N ARG A 49 -26.40 19.55 -7.38
CA ARG A 49 -27.47 20.13 -8.19
C ARG A 49 -27.86 19.07 -9.23
N HIS A 50 -29.17 18.82 -9.29
CA HIS A 50 -29.85 17.79 -10.04
C HIS A 50 -29.18 17.44 -11.39
N VAL A 51 -28.74 16.19 -11.55
CA VAL A 51 -28.65 15.58 -12.88
C VAL A 51 -30.09 15.30 -13.29
N GLN A 52 -30.62 16.15 -14.16
CA GLN A 52 -32.06 16.27 -14.44
C GLN A 52 -32.50 15.51 -15.69
N GLU A 53 -31.69 14.56 -16.17
CA GLU A 53 -32.04 13.67 -17.27
C GLU A 53 -32.03 12.21 -16.80
N ARG A 54 -33.13 11.50 -17.07
CA ARG A 54 -33.27 10.08 -16.76
C ARG A 54 -32.47 9.28 -17.80
N VAL A 55 -31.18 9.12 -17.56
CA VAL A 55 -30.33 8.20 -18.34
C VAL A 55 -30.52 6.79 -17.76
N THR A 56 -30.73 5.80 -18.62
CA THR A 56 -30.76 4.39 -18.17
C THR A 56 -29.35 3.93 -17.75
N PRO A 57 -29.21 2.95 -16.83
CA PRO A 57 -27.91 2.39 -16.48
C PRO A 57 -27.11 1.90 -17.69
N GLU A 58 -27.80 1.37 -18.71
CA GLU A 58 -27.22 0.86 -19.95
C GLU A 58 -26.66 1.99 -20.82
N GLU A 59 -27.42 3.07 -21.03
CA GLU A 59 -26.97 4.26 -21.75
C GLU A 59 -25.79 4.92 -21.04
N PHE A 60 -25.87 5.08 -19.71
CA PHE A 60 -24.78 5.62 -18.91
C PHE A 60 -23.52 4.76 -19.06
N THR A 61 -23.65 3.44 -19.00
CA THR A 61 -22.50 2.52 -19.14
C THR A 61 -21.86 2.65 -20.51
N LYS A 62 -22.66 2.73 -21.58
CA LYS A 62 -22.16 2.86 -22.94
C LYS A 62 -21.34 4.14 -23.12
N ASP A 63 -21.88 5.27 -22.69
CA ASP A 63 -21.21 6.56 -22.82
C ASP A 63 -20.00 6.67 -21.89
N TYR A 64 -20.13 6.14 -20.67
CA TYR A 64 -19.05 6.06 -19.70
C TYR A 64 -17.86 5.26 -20.22
N VAL A 65 -18.09 4.11 -20.87
CA VAL A 65 -16.99 3.28 -21.42
C VAL A 65 -16.22 4.01 -22.52
N VAL A 66 -16.93 4.72 -23.41
CA VAL A 66 -16.29 5.48 -24.49
C VAL A 66 -15.46 6.63 -23.92
N LEU A 67 -16.04 7.43 -23.04
CA LEU A 67 -15.37 8.56 -22.40
C LEU A 67 -14.17 8.08 -21.56
N LEU A 68 -14.35 7.02 -20.77
CA LEU A 68 -13.30 6.46 -19.93
C LEU A 68 -12.12 5.98 -20.78
N ALA A 69 -12.37 5.33 -21.92
CA ALA A 69 -11.29 4.85 -22.77
C ALA A 69 -10.40 5.99 -23.30
N GLU A 70 -11.00 7.12 -23.67
CA GLU A 70 -10.27 8.31 -24.09
C GLU A 70 -9.48 8.94 -22.94
N LEU A 71 -10.11 9.13 -21.77
CA LEU A 71 -9.47 9.69 -20.58
C LEU A 71 -8.30 8.82 -20.09
N LEU A 72 -8.47 7.50 -20.07
CA LEU A 72 -7.43 6.58 -19.63
C LEU A 72 -6.23 6.59 -20.57
N ARG A 73 -6.46 6.62 -21.89
CA ARG A 73 -5.38 6.68 -22.89
C ARG A 73 -4.54 7.94 -22.74
N ASN A 74 -5.19 9.06 -22.48
CA ASN A 74 -4.53 10.37 -22.38
C ASN A 74 -4.11 10.74 -20.95
N SER A 75 -4.19 9.80 -20.00
CA SER A 75 -3.82 10.05 -18.60
C SER A 75 -2.32 10.37 -18.50
N PRO A 76 -1.92 11.57 -18.04
CA PRO A 76 -0.52 11.91 -17.85
C PRO A 76 0.09 11.12 -16.68
N LEU A 77 1.41 11.02 -16.67
CA LEU A 77 2.13 10.61 -15.46
C LEU A 77 1.93 11.64 -14.36
N LYS A 78 1.81 11.17 -13.11
CA LYS A 78 1.87 12.07 -11.95
C LYS A 78 3.26 12.71 -11.87
N GLU A 79 3.31 13.97 -11.45
CA GLU A 79 4.57 14.68 -11.24
C GLU A 79 5.51 13.85 -10.33
N GLY A 80 6.78 13.78 -10.72
CA GLY A 80 7.81 12.99 -10.03
C GLY A 80 7.81 11.48 -10.33
N ALA A 81 6.75 10.92 -10.92
CA ALA A 81 6.64 9.48 -11.17
C ALA A 81 7.74 8.95 -12.11
N ASP A 82 8.00 9.66 -13.22
CA ASP A 82 9.08 9.29 -14.15
C ASP A 82 10.45 9.31 -13.46
N ARG A 83 10.70 10.36 -12.68
CA ARG A 83 11.97 10.57 -11.98
C ARG A 83 12.25 9.50 -10.95
N ILE A 84 11.27 9.15 -10.11
CA ILE A 84 11.46 8.14 -9.07
C ILE A 84 11.67 6.74 -9.67
N VAL A 85 10.90 6.35 -10.68
CA VAL A 85 11.05 5.04 -11.33
C VAL A 85 12.43 4.92 -11.98
N ARG A 86 12.87 5.96 -12.71
CA ARG A 86 14.22 5.96 -13.31
C ARG A 86 15.32 5.92 -12.26
N HIS A 87 15.15 6.64 -11.16
CA HIS A 87 16.10 6.62 -10.05
C HIS A 87 16.19 5.21 -9.42
N LEU A 88 15.05 4.60 -9.10
CA LEU A 88 14.99 3.26 -8.53
C LEU A 88 15.57 2.20 -9.48
N ALA A 89 15.26 2.30 -10.79
CA ALA A 89 15.83 1.43 -11.82
C ALA A 89 17.36 1.58 -11.91
N LYS A 90 17.88 2.82 -11.91
CA LYS A 90 19.33 3.11 -11.90
C LYS A 90 20.03 2.47 -10.70
N HIS A 91 19.37 2.47 -9.54
CA HIS A 91 19.87 1.87 -8.30
C HIS A 91 19.53 0.39 -8.15
N LYS A 92 18.97 -0.25 -9.20
CA LYS A 92 18.61 -1.68 -9.23
C LYS A 92 17.66 -2.08 -8.10
N ILE A 93 16.78 -1.17 -7.69
CA ILE A 93 15.72 -1.48 -6.72
C ILE A 93 14.60 -2.22 -7.46
N PRO A 94 14.22 -3.44 -7.04
CA PRO A 94 13.12 -4.17 -7.66
C PRO A 94 11.80 -3.40 -7.51
N MET A 95 11.02 -3.32 -8.59
CA MET A 95 9.76 -2.59 -8.64
C MET A 95 8.67 -3.46 -9.23
N ALA A 96 7.44 -3.22 -8.78
CA ALA A 96 6.24 -3.79 -9.37
C ALA A 96 5.10 -2.79 -9.41
N ILE A 97 4.17 -2.98 -10.35
CA ILE A 97 2.86 -2.34 -10.32
C ILE A 97 1.84 -3.34 -9.79
N CYS A 98 1.13 -2.99 -8.73
CA CYS A 98 -0.03 -3.72 -8.22
C CYS A 98 -1.27 -2.85 -8.39
N THR A 99 -2.10 -3.15 -9.40
CA THR A 99 -3.24 -2.31 -9.78
C THR A 99 -4.56 -3.06 -9.72
N GLY A 100 -5.62 -2.36 -9.32
CA GLY A 100 -7.00 -2.87 -9.35
C GLY A 100 -7.58 -3.06 -10.75
N SER A 101 -6.90 -2.54 -11.78
CA SER A 101 -7.37 -2.62 -13.15
C SER A 101 -7.29 -4.04 -13.72
N ASN A 102 -8.23 -4.32 -14.62
CA ASN A 102 -8.15 -5.45 -15.55
C ASN A 102 -7.19 -5.15 -16.72
N THR A 103 -6.97 -6.15 -17.56
CA THR A 103 -6.09 -6.14 -18.74
C THR A 103 -6.47 -5.04 -19.73
N LYS A 104 -7.76 -4.85 -19.99
CA LYS A 104 -8.25 -3.85 -20.96
C LYS A 104 -7.98 -2.42 -20.47
N GLU A 105 -8.34 -2.14 -19.22
CA GLU A 105 -8.09 -0.84 -18.60
C GLU A 105 -6.60 -0.54 -18.48
N PHE A 106 -5.79 -1.53 -18.08
CA PHE A 106 -4.36 -1.35 -17.95
C PHE A 106 -3.73 -1.05 -19.30
N ALA A 107 -4.09 -1.79 -20.35
CA ALA A 107 -3.60 -1.56 -21.71
C ALA A 107 -3.85 -0.10 -22.17
N LEU A 108 -5.06 0.43 -21.93
CA LEU A 108 -5.39 1.82 -22.23
C LEU A 108 -4.53 2.80 -21.42
N LYS A 109 -4.47 2.64 -20.09
CA LYS A 109 -3.66 3.48 -19.18
C LYS A 109 -2.17 3.46 -19.53
N SER A 110 -1.66 2.31 -19.97
CA SER A 110 -0.23 2.09 -20.24
C SER A 110 0.22 2.53 -21.63
N SER A 111 -0.72 2.74 -22.56
CA SER A 111 -0.43 2.87 -23.99
C SER A 111 0.59 3.96 -24.33
N ASN A 112 0.58 5.06 -23.60
CA ASN A 112 1.48 6.20 -23.81
C ASN A 112 2.71 6.21 -22.87
N HIS A 113 2.90 5.18 -22.04
CA HIS A 113 3.92 5.15 -20.97
C HIS A 113 4.91 3.99 -21.11
N SER A 114 5.08 3.45 -22.33
CA SER A 114 5.93 2.29 -22.60
C SER A 114 7.38 2.44 -22.10
N SER A 115 7.96 3.63 -22.24
CA SER A 115 9.33 3.93 -21.83
C SER A 115 9.55 3.89 -20.31
N LEU A 116 8.51 4.19 -19.53
CA LEU A 116 8.52 4.08 -18.08
C LEU A 116 8.29 2.64 -17.66
N LEU A 117 7.31 1.98 -18.27
CA LEU A 117 6.89 0.62 -17.94
C LEU A 117 7.95 -0.42 -18.28
N SER A 118 8.81 -0.17 -19.28
CA SER A 118 9.96 -1.04 -19.55
C SER A 118 10.96 -1.12 -18.38
N LEU A 119 10.89 -0.18 -17.43
CA LEU A 119 11.72 -0.18 -16.22
C LEU A 119 11.07 -0.93 -15.04
N ILE A 120 9.80 -1.34 -15.17
CA ILE A 120 9.03 -2.01 -14.12
C ILE A 120 8.58 -3.39 -14.66
N PRO A 121 9.40 -4.44 -14.47
CA PRO A 121 9.18 -5.71 -15.16
C PRO A 121 8.01 -6.53 -14.59
N LEU A 122 7.64 -6.32 -13.32
CA LEU A 122 6.57 -7.06 -12.67
C LEU A 122 5.28 -6.22 -12.60
N ILE A 123 4.23 -6.71 -13.26
CA ILE A 123 2.92 -6.07 -13.26
C ILE A 123 1.87 -7.10 -12.82
N VAL A 124 1.12 -6.77 -11.79
CA VAL A 124 0.03 -7.58 -11.24
C VAL A 124 -1.28 -6.81 -11.40
N LEU A 125 -2.15 -7.34 -12.27
CA LEU A 125 -3.45 -6.78 -12.61
C LEU A 125 -4.54 -7.48 -11.79
N THR A 126 -4.79 -6.99 -10.58
CA THR A 126 -5.64 -7.70 -9.62
C THR A 126 -7.11 -7.78 -10.04
N GLY A 127 -7.53 -7.03 -11.07
CA GLY A 127 -8.88 -7.11 -11.63
C GLY A 127 -9.15 -8.43 -12.38
N ASP A 128 -8.11 -9.05 -12.93
CA ASP A 128 -8.20 -10.31 -13.70
C ASP A 128 -7.40 -11.46 -13.08
N ASP A 129 -6.68 -11.19 -11.98
CA ASP A 129 -5.73 -12.15 -11.41
C ASP A 129 -6.44 -13.24 -10.60
N LEU A 130 -6.34 -14.50 -11.08
CA LEU A 130 -6.99 -15.65 -10.44
C LEU A 130 -6.49 -15.94 -9.02
N HIS A 131 -5.29 -15.48 -8.66
CA HIS A 131 -4.74 -15.67 -7.31
C HIS A 131 -5.19 -14.58 -6.33
N VAL A 132 -5.77 -13.49 -6.82
CA VAL A 132 -6.35 -12.43 -5.99
C VAL A 132 -7.84 -12.68 -5.80
N LYS A 133 -8.23 -13.12 -4.60
CA LYS A 133 -9.63 -13.46 -4.31
C LYS A 133 -10.44 -12.27 -3.82
N ARG A 134 -9.79 -11.31 -3.16
CA ARG A 134 -10.42 -10.12 -2.61
C ARG A 134 -9.65 -8.87 -3.02
N GLY A 135 -10.36 -7.92 -3.62
CA GLY A 135 -9.81 -6.61 -3.93
C GLY A 135 -9.51 -5.77 -2.67
N LYS A 136 -8.84 -4.64 -2.87
CA LYS A 136 -8.59 -3.64 -1.82
C LYS A 136 -9.92 -3.30 -1.10
N PRO A 137 -9.97 -3.26 0.24
CA PRO A 137 -8.83 -3.16 1.17
C PRO A 137 -8.22 -4.50 1.64
N ALA A 138 -8.64 -5.64 1.09
CA ALA A 138 -7.98 -6.91 1.43
C ALA A 138 -6.51 -6.90 0.93
N PRO A 139 -5.59 -7.59 1.64
CA PRO A 139 -4.15 -7.55 1.32
C PRO A 139 -3.75 -8.43 0.12
N ASP A 140 -4.69 -9.23 -0.41
CA ASP A 140 -4.45 -10.30 -1.37
C ASP A 140 -3.60 -9.84 -2.57
N GLY A 141 -3.90 -8.67 -3.16
CA GLY A 141 -3.15 -8.13 -4.31
C GLY A 141 -1.67 -7.85 -4.01
N TYR A 142 -1.35 -7.22 -2.87
CA TYR A 142 0.03 -6.97 -2.50
C TYR A 142 0.75 -8.25 -2.11
N ILE A 143 0.10 -9.16 -1.38
CA ILE A 143 0.67 -10.47 -1.02
C ILE A 143 1.04 -11.24 -2.29
N GLU A 144 0.15 -11.28 -3.27
CA GLU A 144 0.40 -11.96 -4.54
C GLU A 144 1.54 -11.29 -5.31
N THR A 145 1.59 -9.95 -5.33
CA THR A 145 2.69 -9.21 -5.94
C THR A 145 4.04 -9.55 -5.29
N ILE A 146 4.10 -9.62 -3.96
CA ILE A 146 5.32 -9.95 -3.21
C ILE A 146 5.80 -11.36 -3.53
N LYS A 147 4.89 -12.33 -3.63
CA LYS A 147 5.22 -13.72 -3.96
C LYS A 147 5.84 -13.89 -5.34
N ARG A 148 5.56 -12.99 -6.28
CA ARG A 148 6.07 -13.03 -7.65
C ARG A 148 7.47 -12.45 -7.83
N PHE A 149 8.08 -11.91 -6.78
CA PHE A 149 9.50 -11.56 -6.82
C PHE A 149 10.36 -12.81 -6.61
N ASP A 150 11.34 -13.04 -7.49
CA ASP A 150 12.25 -14.21 -7.46
C ASP A 150 13.10 -14.34 -6.19
N SER A 151 13.27 -13.25 -5.45
CA SER A 151 14.01 -13.20 -4.18
C SER A 151 13.16 -12.52 -3.11
N PRO A 152 12.23 -13.24 -2.47
CA PRO A 152 11.49 -12.68 -1.34
C PRO A 152 12.49 -12.31 -0.23
N PRO A 153 12.36 -11.15 0.41
CA PRO A 153 13.35 -10.66 1.37
C PRO A 153 13.60 -11.69 2.49
N SER A 154 14.86 -12.12 2.63
CA SER A 154 15.33 -13.23 3.49
C SER A 154 15.10 -13.05 5.01
N SER A 155 14.47 -11.96 5.46
CA SER A 155 14.33 -11.67 6.89
C SER A 155 12.87 -11.69 7.33
N SER A 156 12.52 -12.72 8.09
CA SER A 156 11.18 -13.06 8.60
C SER A 156 10.61 -12.07 9.64
N ARG A 157 11.20 -10.89 9.83
CA ARG A 157 10.69 -9.87 10.76
C ARG A 157 10.43 -8.49 10.15
N HIS A 158 10.83 -8.25 8.90
CA HIS A 158 10.57 -6.99 8.22
C HIS A 158 10.35 -7.24 6.73
N VAL A 159 9.10 -7.17 6.27
CA VAL A 159 8.83 -7.07 4.84
C VAL A 159 9.36 -5.70 4.40
N LEU A 160 10.46 -5.69 3.64
CA LEU A 160 11.14 -4.48 3.12
C LEU A 160 10.38 -3.79 1.97
N VAL A 161 9.08 -4.08 1.82
CA VAL A 161 8.29 -3.58 0.70
C VAL A 161 7.70 -2.23 1.08
N LEU A 162 8.01 -1.23 0.26
CA LEU A 162 7.44 0.11 0.33
C LEU A 162 6.35 0.23 -0.74
N VAL A 163 5.13 0.54 -0.33
CA VAL A 163 3.99 0.80 -1.21
C VAL A 163 3.79 2.30 -1.35
N LEU A 164 3.67 2.79 -2.59
CA LEU A 164 3.21 4.15 -2.88
C LEU A 164 1.73 4.08 -3.26
N GLU A 165 0.86 4.74 -2.49
CA GLU A 165 -0.59 4.64 -2.68
C GLU A 165 -1.30 5.97 -2.46
N ASP A 166 -2.34 6.26 -3.24
CA ASP A 166 -3.12 7.48 -3.12
C ASP A 166 -4.45 7.26 -2.38
N ALA A 167 -5.04 6.07 -2.49
CA ALA A 167 -6.39 5.81 -2.04
C ALA A 167 -6.46 5.13 -0.65
N PRO A 168 -7.45 5.45 0.20
CA PRO A 168 -7.62 4.82 1.51
C PRO A 168 -7.68 3.30 1.50
N ASN A 169 -8.39 2.71 0.53
CA ASN A 169 -8.48 1.25 0.40
C ASN A 169 -7.13 0.61 0.02
N GLY A 170 -6.33 1.26 -0.82
CA GLY A 170 -4.97 0.85 -1.16
C GLY A 170 -4.04 0.93 0.03
N VAL A 171 -4.09 2.04 0.77
CA VAL A 171 -3.32 2.22 2.01
C VAL A 171 -3.65 1.13 3.03
N MET A 172 -4.94 0.86 3.28
CA MET A 172 -5.36 -0.22 4.18
C MET A 172 -4.88 -1.59 3.72
N SER A 173 -4.96 -1.87 2.42
CA SER A 173 -4.53 -3.14 1.84
C SER A 173 -3.02 -3.36 1.98
N GLY A 174 -2.20 -2.33 1.75
CA GLY A 174 -0.74 -2.40 1.92
C GLY A 174 -0.34 -2.63 3.38
N LEU A 175 -1.00 -1.93 4.32
CA LEU A 175 -0.75 -2.09 5.76
C LEU A 175 -1.18 -3.48 6.24
N ALA A 176 -2.33 -3.98 5.78
CA ALA A 176 -2.81 -5.33 6.07
C ALA A 176 -1.89 -6.42 5.49
N ALA A 177 -1.15 -6.13 4.42
CA ALA A 177 -0.15 -7.02 3.84
C ALA A 177 1.20 -6.98 4.60
N GLY A 178 1.33 -6.13 5.62
CA GLY A 178 2.57 -5.97 6.39
C GLY A 178 3.62 -5.09 5.71
N CYS A 179 3.25 -4.34 4.67
CA CYS A 179 4.14 -3.41 3.97
C CYS A 179 4.28 -2.09 4.72
N GLN A 180 5.35 -1.36 4.43
CA GLN A 180 5.39 0.08 4.70
C GLN A 180 4.63 0.80 3.61
N VAL A 181 3.81 1.80 3.96
CA VAL A 181 3.02 2.55 3.00
C VAL A 181 3.34 4.04 3.09
N VAL A 182 3.61 4.63 1.94
CA VAL A 182 3.68 6.07 1.73
C VAL A 182 2.41 6.51 1.01
N GLN A 183 1.64 7.37 1.67
CA GLN A 183 0.49 7.99 1.02
C GLN A 183 0.97 9.11 0.08
N VAL A 184 0.56 9.03 -1.18
CA VAL A 184 0.77 10.06 -2.21
C VAL A 184 -0.58 10.71 -2.54
N PRO A 185 -0.94 11.83 -1.88
CA PRO A 185 -2.27 12.41 -2.00
C PRO A 185 -2.58 12.95 -3.40
N THR A 186 -3.87 13.03 -3.69
CA THR A 186 -4.46 13.66 -4.87
C THR A 186 -5.51 14.68 -4.42
N ASP A 187 -5.98 15.53 -5.32
CA ASP A 187 -7.03 16.51 -5.00
C ASP A 187 -8.32 15.83 -4.53
N SER A 188 -8.62 14.64 -5.05
CA SER A 188 -9.77 13.81 -4.66
C SER A 188 -9.51 13.00 -3.39
N ASN A 189 -8.26 12.64 -3.09
CA ASN A 189 -7.85 11.92 -1.90
C ASN A 189 -6.74 12.70 -1.15
N PRO A 190 -7.11 13.74 -0.38
CA PRO A 190 -6.15 14.48 0.43
C PRO A 190 -5.52 13.58 1.50
N CYS A 191 -4.42 14.03 2.10
CA CYS A 191 -3.79 13.30 3.21
C CYS A 191 -4.83 12.94 4.28
N PHE A 192 -4.91 11.67 4.65
CA PHE A 192 -5.84 11.19 5.67
C PHE A 192 -5.09 10.46 6.78
N ARG A 193 -5.63 10.55 8.01
CA ARG A 193 -5.12 9.75 9.15
C ARG A 193 -6.01 8.53 9.34
N MET A 194 -5.42 7.37 9.25
CA MET A 194 -6.10 6.09 9.52
C MET A 194 -6.06 5.77 11.02
N GLY A 195 -6.95 6.39 11.81
CA GLY A 195 -7.08 6.11 13.25
C GLY A 195 -5.79 6.32 14.06
N ALA A 196 -5.81 5.98 15.35
CA ALA A 196 -4.66 6.19 16.26
C ALA A 196 -3.59 5.08 16.19
N GLU A 197 -3.81 4.00 15.43
CA GLU A 197 -2.99 2.78 15.48
C GLU A 197 -2.32 2.39 14.15
N ILE A 198 -2.60 3.07 13.05
CA ILE A 198 -2.04 2.70 11.74
C ILE A 198 -1.01 3.75 11.28
N ASP A 199 0.24 3.52 11.68
CA ASP A 199 1.40 4.32 11.28
C ASP A 199 1.70 4.11 9.78
N ALA A 200 1.01 4.86 8.91
CA ALA A 200 1.58 5.20 7.61
C ALA A 200 2.83 6.06 7.89
N LYS A 201 4.00 5.42 7.86
CA LYS A 201 5.23 5.99 8.44
C LYS A 201 5.70 7.29 7.77
N ILE A 202 5.29 7.60 6.54
CA ILE A 202 5.67 8.83 5.84
C ILE A 202 4.55 9.23 4.86
N THR A 203 3.94 10.39 5.06
CA THR A 203 3.13 11.07 4.02
C THR A 203 4.08 11.95 3.21
N VAL A 204 4.08 11.81 1.88
CA VAL A 204 4.85 12.70 1.01
C VAL A 204 3.88 13.48 0.13
N THR A 205 3.82 14.81 0.34
CA THR A 205 2.92 15.72 -0.41
C THR A 205 3.38 16.01 -1.84
N SER A 206 4.62 15.66 -2.18
CA SER A 206 5.14 15.62 -3.55
C SER A 206 6.14 14.48 -3.67
N ILE A 207 5.94 13.53 -4.61
CA ILE A 207 7.06 12.71 -5.07
C ILE A 207 7.98 13.73 -5.74
N ILE A 208 9.02 14.15 -5.01
CA ILE A 208 9.90 15.27 -5.39
C ILE A 208 10.24 15.12 -6.85
#